data_AF-A0A0G0MHW2-F1
#
_entry.id   AF-A0A0G0MHW2-F1
#
_cell.length_a   1.000
_cell.length_b   1.000
_cell.length_c   1.000
_cell.angle_alpha   90.00
_cell.angle_beta   90.00
_cell.angle_gamma   90.00
#
_symmetry.space_group_name_H-M   'P 1'
#
loop_
_entity.id
_entity.type
_entity.pdbx_description
1 polymer ?
#
loop_
_entity_poly.entity_id
_entity_poly.type
_entity_poly.pdbx_seq_one_letter_code
_entity_poly.pdbx_strand_id
1 'polypeptide(L)'
;MDVMRKRFGEHDIELIIDNNIVPNDETTLFVCSGMQQLKSKFLDPDQTKIGTLQSCVRTNDIDLIGDGSHLSYFQMLGNFSFGRNDYHESVEMWHQIVNDLGIEIDHITIHPSKQQHRKMWSKFGYSIVEDDECVWSDGNIGGFCCEMFSGGLEIGNLVNTMQHSTDVGFGLERLLQVVESKSRIDETSLFDQSLRPILRDHVRFLTICYENKIEPGNKKRNYVVRRLLRKCLRIDSGLSGFIFDDWISSEKQLLEERLKLGRRLIRKHRDKDDQWWWESCGLLPEEVKELKEK
;
A
#
# COMPACT_ATOMS: atom_id res chain seq x y z
N MET A 1 -14.51 8.02 7.36
CA MET A 1 -15.38 7.01 6.71
C MET A 1 -16.78 7.50 6.41
N ASP A 2 -17.44 8.23 7.31
CA ASP A 2 -18.83 8.66 7.07
C ASP A 2 -18.99 9.64 5.90
N VAL A 3 -18.03 10.55 5.70
CA VAL A 3 -17.95 11.41 4.50
C VAL A 3 -17.94 10.56 3.23
N MET A 4 -17.13 9.50 3.19
CA MET A 4 -17.02 8.62 2.02
C MET A 4 -18.33 7.89 1.74
N ARG A 5 -18.95 7.30 2.77
CA ARG A 5 -20.25 6.62 2.62
C ARG A 5 -21.33 7.56 2.13
N LYS A 6 -21.38 8.78 2.66
CA LYS A 6 -22.33 9.81 2.24
C LYS A 6 -22.12 10.16 0.76
N ARG A 7 -20.91 10.55 0.37
CA ARG A 7 -20.61 11.00 -1.00
C ARG A 7 -20.76 9.88 -2.02
N PHE A 8 -20.30 8.66 -1.70
CA PHE A 8 -20.50 7.52 -2.60
C PHE A 8 -22.00 7.20 -2.75
N GLY A 9 -22.77 7.25 -1.66
CA GLY A 9 -24.23 7.06 -1.71
C GLY A 9 -24.96 8.10 -2.55
N GLU A 10 -24.56 9.38 -2.50
CA GLU A 10 -25.10 10.46 -3.35
C GLU A 10 -24.85 10.22 -4.85
N HIS A 11 -23.87 9.37 -5.19
CA HIS A 11 -23.48 9.02 -6.55
C HIS A 11 -23.85 7.58 -6.94
N ASP A 12 -24.73 6.90 -6.20
CA ASP A 12 -25.12 5.50 -6.43
C ASP A 12 -23.91 4.53 -6.46
N ILE A 13 -22.92 4.79 -5.61
CA ILE A 13 -21.73 3.95 -5.44
C ILE A 13 -21.82 3.24 -4.10
N GLU A 14 -21.85 1.91 -4.13
CA GLU A 14 -21.73 1.11 -2.90
C GLU A 14 -20.25 1.02 -2.49
N LEU A 15 -19.94 1.35 -1.23
CA LEU A 15 -18.61 1.20 -0.66
C LEU A 15 -18.43 -0.18 -0.03
N ILE A 16 -17.59 -1.00 -0.66
CA ILE A 16 -17.21 -2.33 -0.20
C ILE A 16 -15.88 -2.25 0.55
N ILE A 17 -15.78 -2.87 1.72
CA ILE A 17 -14.50 -3.01 2.42
C ILE A 17 -13.94 -4.39 2.05
N ASP A 18 -12.76 -4.41 1.42
CA ASP A 18 -12.10 -5.64 1.01
C ASP A 18 -10.74 -5.77 1.70
N ASN A 19 -10.63 -6.75 2.58
CA ASN A 19 -9.40 -7.06 3.32
C ASN A 19 -8.61 -8.22 2.69
N ASN A 20 -9.06 -8.75 1.56
CA ASN A 20 -8.34 -9.81 0.85
C ASN A 20 -7.09 -9.23 0.18
N ILE A 21 -5.92 -9.66 0.64
CA ILE A 21 -4.62 -9.26 0.07
C ILE A 21 -4.08 -10.29 -0.93
N VAL A 22 -4.84 -11.34 -1.25
CA VAL A 22 -4.49 -12.35 -2.25
C VAL A 22 -5.12 -11.98 -3.61
N PRO A 23 -4.32 -11.67 -4.63
CA PRO A 23 -4.82 -11.38 -5.97
C PRO A 23 -5.57 -12.56 -6.60
N ASN A 24 -6.51 -12.24 -7.49
CA ASN A 24 -7.20 -13.23 -8.32
C ASN A 24 -6.35 -13.77 -9.47
N ASP A 25 -5.19 -13.16 -9.72
CA ASP A 25 -4.21 -13.58 -10.73
C ASP A 25 -2.85 -13.89 -10.09
N GLU A 26 -1.93 -14.50 -10.85
CA GLU A 26 -0.58 -14.80 -10.38
C GLU A 26 0.45 -13.70 -10.70
N THR A 27 0.00 -12.53 -11.17
CA THR A 27 0.91 -11.47 -11.65
C THR A 27 1.66 -10.78 -10.51
N THR A 28 1.03 -10.69 -9.33
CA THR A 28 1.64 -10.10 -8.13
C THR A 28 1.57 -11.03 -6.93
N LEU A 29 2.49 -10.82 -5.98
CA LEU A 29 2.44 -11.54 -4.71
C LEU A 29 1.24 -11.10 -3.87
N PHE A 30 0.90 -9.81 -3.84
CA PHE A 30 -0.21 -9.30 -3.05
C PHE A 30 -1.01 -8.30 -3.87
N VAL A 31 -2.25 -8.04 -3.44
CA VAL A 31 -3.06 -6.97 -4.02
C VAL A 31 -2.36 -5.64 -3.75
N CYS A 32 -2.04 -4.86 -4.78
CA CYS A 32 -1.32 -3.59 -4.64
C CYS A 32 -2.18 -2.34 -4.90
N SER A 33 -3.39 -2.53 -5.45
CA SER A 33 -4.34 -1.48 -5.79
C SER A 33 -5.76 -2.03 -5.87
N GLY A 34 -6.77 -1.19 -5.58
CA GLY A 34 -8.19 -1.57 -5.68
C GLY A 34 -8.60 -2.07 -7.08
N MET A 35 -8.06 -1.47 -8.14
CA MET A 35 -8.40 -1.83 -9.52
C MET A 35 -8.04 -3.27 -9.89
N GLN A 36 -7.08 -3.89 -9.19
CA GLN A 36 -6.55 -5.22 -9.55
C GLN A 36 -7.63 -6.30 -9.49
N GLN A 37 -8.55 -6.19 -8.53
CA GLN A 37 -9.68 -7.11 -8.38
C GLN A 37 -10.76 -6.87 -9.45
N LEU A 38 -10.72 -5.72 -10.13
CA LEU A 38 -11.75 -5.22 -11.04
C LEU A 38 -11.29 -5.19 -12.51
N LYS A 39 -10.10 -5.72 -12.82
CA LYS A 39 -9.50 -5.70 -14.17
C LYS A 39 -10.44 -6.17 -15.27
N SER A 40 -11.22 -7.23 -15.03
CA SER A 40 -12.15 -7.77 -16.02
C SER A 40 -13.21 -6.76 -16.45
N LYS A 41 -13.72 -5.95 -15.52
CA LYS A 41 -14.73 -4.91 -15.81
C LYS A 41 -14.16 -3.70 -16.57
N PHE A 42 -12.85 -3.47 -16.51
CA PHE A 42 -12.21 -2.47 -17.39
C PHE A 42 -12.12 -2.97 -18.83
N LEU A 43 -11.91 -4.27 -19.03
CA LEU A 43 -11.78 -4.87 -20.36
C LEU A 43 -13.14 -5.19 -21.01
N ASP A 44 -14.12 -5.58 -20.21
CA ASP A 44 -15.51 -5.85 -20.61
C ASP A 44 -16.47 -5.04 -19.73
N PRO A 45 -16.72 -3.75 -20.08
CA PRO A 45 -17.48 -2.85 -19.22
C PRO A 45 -18.97 -3.16 -19.14
N ASP A 46 -19.49 -3.20 -17.91
CA ASP A 46 -20.88 -3.56 -17.60
C ASP A 46 -21.73 -2.38 -17.11
N GLN A 47 -21.25 -1.15 -17.26
CA GLN A 47 -21.92 0.08 -16.84
C GLN A 47 -22.13 0.22 -15.32
N THR A 48 -21.48 -0.62 -14.51
CA THR A 48 -21.54 -0.54 -13.05
C THR A 48 -20.62 0.54 -12.49
N LYS A 49 -20.93 0.99 -11.27
CA LYS A 49 -20.06 1.82 -10.43
C LYS A 49 -19.83 1.11 -9.10
N ILE A 50 -18.59 1.13 -8.61
CA ILE A 50 -18.20 0.40 -7.40
C ILE A 50 -17.27 1.29 -6.57
N GLY A 51 -17.43 1.30 -5.26
CA GLY A 51 -16.49 1.91 -4.33
C GLY A 51 -15.80 0.81 -3.54
N THR A 52 -14.49 0.93 -3.29
CA THR A 52 -13.78 -0.02 -2.43
C THR A 52 -12.88 0.68 -1.43
N LEU A 53 -12.78 0.15 -0.22
CA LEU A 53 -11.62 0.31 0.65
C LEU A 53 -10.83 -1.00 0.63
N GLN A 54 -9.84 -1.06 -0.25
CA GLN A 54 -9.03 -2.26 -0.50
C GLN A 54 -7.78 -2.28 0.38
N SER A 55 -7.57 -3.37 1.10
CA SER A 55 -6.29 -3.68 1.73
C SER A 55 -5.22 -3.96 0.68
N CYS A 56 -4.14 -3.19 0.70
CA CYS A 56 -3.06 -3.23 -0.28
C CYS A 56 -1.72 -3.51 0.39
N VAL A 57 -0.85 -4.25 -0.30
CA VAL A 57 0.52 -4.49 0.11
C VAL A 57 1.48 -4.11 -1.00
N ARG A 58 2.49 -3.30 -0.68
CA ARG A 58 3.58 -2.91 -1.61
C ARG A 58 4.91 -3.45 -1.11
N THR A 59 5.38 -4.50 -1.78
CA THR A 59 6.63 -5.18 -1.38
C THR A 59 7.90 -4.42 -1.79
N ASN A 60 7.82 -3.57 -2.81
CA ASN A 60 8.94 -2.74 -3.26
C ASN A 60 9.29 -1.64 -2.24
N ASP A 61 8.32 -1.24 -1.42
CA ASP A 61 8.45 -0.15 -0.46
C ASP A 61 9.03 -0.63 0.89
N ILE A 62 9.19 -1.95 1.07
CA ILE A 62 9.60 -2.58 2.33
C ILE A 62 10.91 -2.03 2.90
N ASP A 63 11.85 -1.66 2.04
CA ASP A 63 13.16 -1.17 2.47
C ASP A 63 13.17 0.35 2.70
N LEU A 64 12.08 1.06 2.37
CA LEU A 64 11.85 2.48 2.66
C LEU A 64 11.09 2.71 3.98
N ILE A 65 10.47 1.66 4.54
CA ILE A 65 9.65 1.74 5.75
C ILE A 65 10.44 2.34 6.92
N GLY A 66 9.82 3.32 7.57
CA GLY A 66 10.42 4.11 8.63
C GLY A 66 10.81 5.53 8.21
N ASP A 67 10.81 5.83 6.91
CA ASP A 67 11.06 7.18 6.39
C ASP A 67 9.95 8.20 6.74
N GLY A 68 8.75 7.72 7.08
CA GLY A 68 7.60 8.54 7.46
C GLY A 68 6.57 8.76 6.36
N SER A 69 6.76 8.13 5.18
CA SER A 69 5.86 8.28 4.03
C SER A 69 5.47 6.95 3.39
N HIS A 70 6.33 5.93 3.46
CA HIS A 70 6.06 4.62 2.86
C HIS A 70 5.49 3.62 3.88
N LEU A 71 4.59 2.76 3.40
CA LEU A 71 3.96 1.68 4.14
C LEU A 71 4.06 0.38 3.35
N SER A 72 4.29 -0.74 4.03
CA SER A 72 4.23 -2.07 3.40
C SER A 72 2.79 -2.53 3.25
N TYR A 73 1.93 -2.14 4.20
CA TYR A 73 0.49 -2.36 4.18
C TYR A 73 -0.26 -1.03 4.37
N PHE A 74 -1.25 -0.78 3.51
CA PHE A 74 -2.10 0.39 3.58
C PHE A 74 -3.48 0.07 3.00
N GLN A 75 -4.45 0.96 3.19
CA GLN A 75 -5.76 0.80 2.59
C GLN A 75 -5.98 1.84 1.49
N MET A 76 -6.34 1.37 0.29
CA MET A 76 -6.65 2.22 -0.84
C MET A 76 -8.16 2.41 -0.96
N LEU A 77 -8.61 3.64 -0.74
CA LEU A 77 -9.98 4.04 -1.00
C LEU A 77 -10.12 4.42 -2.47
N GLY A 78 -11.10 3.86 -3.16
CA GLY A 78 -11.31 4.11 -4.57
C GLY A 78 -12.77 4.09 -4.96
N ASN A 79 -13.07 4.76 -6.06
CA ASN A 79 -14.30 4.57 -6.81
C ASN A 79 -13.97 4.24 -8.26
N PHE A 80 -14.78 3.38 -8.83
CA PHE A 80 -14.59 2.81 -10.15
C PHE A 80 -15.89 2.94 -10.93
N SER A 81 -15.76 3.20 -12.22
CA SER A 81 -16.88 3.23 -13.16
C SER A 81 -16.47 2.58 -14.47
N PHE A 82 -17.34 1.74 -15.03
CA PHE A 82 -16.99 0.87 -16.14
C PHE A 82 -17.79 1.20 -17.40
N GLY A 83 -17.15 1.88 -18.37
CA GLY A 83 -17.73 2.10 -19.70
C GLY A 83 -18.74 3.24 -19.80
N ARG A 84 -18.88 4.06 -18.74
CA ARG A 84 -19.87 5.14 -18.66
C ARG A 84 -19.37 6.49 -19.19
N ASN A 85 -18.07 6.66 -19.38
CA ASN A 85 -17.45 7.95 -19.73
C ASN A 85 -17.76 9.09 -18.72
N ASP A 86 -17.86 8.76 -17.44
CA ASP A 86 -18.31 9.64 -16.36
C ASP A 86 -17.18 10.15 -15.45
N TYR A 87 -15.94 10.19 -15.96
CA TYR A 87 -14.76 10.66 -15.21
C TYR A 87 -14.98 12.02 -14.51
N HIS A 88 -15.72 12.93 -15.15
CA HIS A 88 -16.07 14.24 -14.60
C HIS A 88 -16.91 14.16 -13.31
N GLU A 89 -17.76 13.14 -13.16
CA GLU A 89 -18.53 12.92 -11.92
C GLU A 89 -17.59 12.58 -10.76
N SER A 90 -16.54 11.79 -11.02
CA SER A 90 -15.53 11.47 -10.00
C SER A 90 -14.70 12.68 -9.60
N VAL A 91 -14.36 13.54 -10.56
CA VAL A 91 -13.67 14.82 -10.29
C VAL A 91 -14.53 15.72 -9.38
N GLU A 92 -15.83 15.83 -9.65
CA GLU A 92 -16.77 16.59 -8.81
C GLU A 92 -16.95 15.97 -7.42
N MET A 93 -17.12 14.65 -7.34
CA MET A 93 -17.28 13.92 -6.09
C MET A 93 -16.03 14.08 -5.19
N TRP A 94 -14.83 13.92 -5.75
CA TRP A 94 -13.60 14.04 -4.96
C TRP A 94 -13.30 15.47 -4.51
N HIS A 95 -13.63 16.48 -5.33
CA HIS A 95 -13.62 17.87 -4.87
C HIS A 95 -14.51 18.07 -3.62
N GLN A 96 -15.72 17.49 -3.62
CA GLN A 96 -16.62 17.57 -2.46
C GLN A 96 -16.09 16.77 -1.25
N ILE A 97 -15.50 15.60 -1.48
CA ILE A 97 -14.91 14.79 -0.42
C ILE A 97 -13.79 15.55 0.28
N VAL A 98 -12.83 16.13 -0.45
CA VAL A 98 -11.72 16.85 0.19
C VAL A 98 -12.20 18.09 0.94
N ASN A 99 -13.21 18.81 0.41
CA ASN A 99 -13.83 19.93 1.11
C ASN A 99 -14.53 19.50 2.40
N ASP A 100 -15.31 18.41 2.36
CA ASP A 100 -16.01 17.88 3.53
C ASP A 100 -15.04 17.36 4.61
N LEU A 101 -13.85 16.91 4.20
CA LEU A 101 -12.77 16.53 5.10
C LEU A 101 -11.95 17.72 5.62
N GLY A 102 -12.18 18.93 5.09
CA GLY A 102 -11.38 20.11 5.42
C GLY A 102 -9.92 20.04 4.93
N ILE A 103 -9.67 19.27 3.87
CA ILE A 103 -8.33 19.14 3.28
C ILE A 103 -8.11 20.27 2.28
N GLU A 104 -7.07 21.08 2.53
CA GLU A 104 -6.61 22.09 1.58
C GLU A 104 -5.71 21.47 0.51
N ILE A 105 -6.03 21.71 -0.77
CA ILE A 105 -5.26 21.17 -1.91
C ILE A 105 -4.35 22.27 -2.44
N ASP A 106 -3.05 21.97 -2.54
CA ASP A 106 -2.06 22.91 -3.06
C ASP A 106 -2.21 23.04 -4.58
N HIS A 107 -2.24 21.89 -5.24
CA HIS A 107 -2.31 21.78 -6.70
C HIS A 107 -2.78 20.40 -7.15
N ILE A 108 -3.11 20.33 -8.44
CA ILE A 108 -3.40 19.09 -9.17
C ILE A 108 -2.33 18.95 -10.25
N THR A 109 -1.70 17.78 -10.37
CA THR A 109 -0.83 17.46 -11.50
C THR A 109 -1.66 16.91 -12.65
N ILE A 110 -1.39 17.38 -13.87
CA ILE A 110 -2.13 16.98 -15.08
C ILE A 110 -1.17 16.91 -16.27
N HIS A 111 -1.35 15.91 -17.12
CA HIS A 111 -0.60 15.82 -18.37
C HIS A 111 -0.85 17.03 -19.30
N PRO A 112 0.17 17.68 -19.88
CA PRO A 112 0.02 18.90 -20.69
C PRO A 112 -0.96 18.75 -21.86
N SER A 113 -1.01 17.55 -22.46
CA SER A 113 -1.93 17.25 -23.58
C SER A 113 -3.42 17.17 -23.18
N LYS A 114 -3.76 17.13 -21.89
CA LYS A 114 -5.14 16.93 -21.38
C LYS A 114 -5.81 18.22 -20.94
N GLN A 115 -6.03 19.09 -21.92
CA GLN A 115 -6.72 20.37 -21.73
C GLN A 115 -8.14 20.24 -21.14
N GLN A 116 -8.84 19.14 -21.42
CA GLN A 116 -10.15 18.87 -20.82
C GLN A 116 -10.07 18.63 -19.31
N HIS A 117 -9.08 17.87 -18.84
CA HIS A 117 -8.87 17.62 -17.40
C HIS A 117 -8.46 18.92 -16.70
N ARG A 118 -7.57 19.71 -17.32
CA ARG A 118 -7.22 21.06 -16.84
C ARG A 118 -8.48 21.92 -16.60
N LYS A 119 -9.40 21.97 -17.56
CA LYS A 119 -10.66 22.73 -17.41
C LYS A 119 -11.53 22.18 -16.28
N MET A 120 -11.62 20.85 -16.14
CA MET A 120 -12.42 20.21 -15.08
C MET A 120 -11.93 20.58 -13.68
N TRP A 121 -10.62 20.64 -13.45
CA TRP A 121 -10.06 20.96 -12.13
C TRP A 121 -9.94 22.47 -11.88
N SER A 122 -9.56 23.25 -12.89
CA SER A 122 -9.42 24.71 -12.77
C SER A 122 -10.76 25.39 -12.41
N LYS A 123 -11.90 24.78 -12.74
CA LYS A 123 -13.23 25.32 -12.39
C LYS A 123 -13.45 25.42 -10.88
N PHE A 124 -12.73 24.64 -10.09
CA PHE A 124 -12.79 24.66 -8.62
C PHE A 124 -11.75 25.59 -7.99
N GLY A 125 -10.94 26.28 -8.79
CA GLY A 125 -9.91 27.21 -8.31
C GLY A 125 -8.58 26.56 -7.93
N TYR A 126 -8.37 25.28 -8.23
CA TYR A 126 -7.09 24.62 -7.97
C TYR A 126 -5.97 25.12 -8.90
N SER A 127 -4.76 25.25 -8.35
CA SER A 127 -3.55 25.42 -9.13
C SER A 127 -3.27 24.14 -9.93
N ILE A 128 -2.85 24.30 -11.19
CA ILE A 128 -2.51 23.16 -12.07
C ILE A 128 -1.02 23.16 -12.34
N VAL A 129 -0.37 22.04 -12.02
CA VAL A 129 1.01 21.75 -12.39
C VAL A 129 1.00 20.77 -13.56
N GLU A 130 1.78 21.05 -14.59
CA GLU A 130 1.89 20.15 -15.74
C GLU A 130 2.94 19.08 -15.49
N ASP A 131 2.62 17.83 -15.80
CA ASP A 131 3.52 16.69 -15.64
C ASP A 131 3.29 15.64 -16.74
N ASP A 132 4.31 15.35 -17.54
CA ASP A 132 4.26 14.33 -18.59
C ASP A 132 4.15 12.90 -18.02
N GLU A 133 4.45 12.70 -16.74
CA GLU A 133 4.30 11.42 -16.02
C GLU A 133 2.87 11.16 -15.53
N CYS A 134 1.92 12.08 -15.75
CA CYS A 134 0.48 11.90 -15.46
C CYS A 134 -0.22 10.90 -16.41
N VAL A 135 0.35 9.71 -16.50
CA VAL A 135 -0.13 8.55 -17.24
C VAL A 135 0.03 7.33 -16.34
N TRP A 136 -1.05 6.60 -16.14
CA TRP A 136 -1.06 5.39 -15.33
C TRP A 136 -1.27 4.16 -16.22
N SER A 137 -0.58 3.05 -15.91
CA SER A 137 -0.81 1.75 -16.55
C SER A 137 -0.38 0.58 -15.67
N ASP A 138 -1.12 -0.54 -15.76
CA ASP A 138 -0.71 -1.85 -15.23
C ASP A 138 0.02 -2.72 -16.28
N GLY A 139 0.32 -2.16 -17.46
CA GLY A 139 0.88 -2.82 -18.63
C GLY A 139 -0.15 -3.16 -19.71
N ASN A 140 -1.42 -3.40 -19.34
CA ASN A 140 -2.50 -3.74 -20.27
C ASN A 140 -3.63 -2.70 -20.26
N ILE A 141 -3.98 -2.23 -19.07
CA ILE A 141 -5.00 -1.23 -18.78
C ILE A 141 -4.25 0.05 -18.42
N GLY A 142 -4.72 1.20 -18.92
CA GLY A 142 -4.08 2.47 -18.63
C GLY A 142 -4.90 3.67 -19.06
N GLY A 143 -4.42 4.85 -18.68
CA GLY A 143 -5.11 6.10 -18.94
C GLY A 143 -4.31 7.30 -18.48
N PHE A 144 -4.77 8.49 -18.87
CA PHE A 144 -4.23 9.72 -18.30
C PHE A 144 -4.83 9.95 -16.94
N CYS A 145 -4.02 10.43 -16.02
CA CYS A 145 -4.41 10.61 -14.65
C CYS A 145 -4.26 12.06 -14.18
N CYS A 146 -4.89 12.38 -13.06
CA CYS A 146 -4.71 13.64 -12.35
C CYS A 146 -4.47 13.30 -10.88
N GLU A 147 -3.40 13.82 -10.30
CA GLU A 147 -3.05 13.53 -8.91
C GLU A 147 -3.26 14.76 -8.04
N MET A 148 -3.79 14.53 -6.85
CA MET A 148 -4.12 15.59 -5.89
C MET A 148 -3.02 15.70 -4.84
N PHE A 149 -2.52 16.92 -4.64
CA PHE A 149 -1.47 17.21 -3.66
C PHE A 149 -1.93 18.14 -2.55
N SER A 150 -1.54 17.83 -1.32
CA SER A 150 -1.79 18.64 -0.12
C SER A 150 -0.56 18.65 0.79
N GLY A 151 -0.06 19.83 1.17
CA GLY A 151 1.21 19.96 1.89
C GLY A 151 2.41 19.33 1.17
N GLY A 152 2.39 19.29 -0.17
CA GLY A 152 3.40 18.60 -0.99
C GLY A 152 3.30 17.06 -0.99
N LEU A 153 2.28 16.48 -0.35
CA LEU A 153 2.00 15.04 -0.36
C LEU A 153 0.93 14.70 -1.41
N GLU A 154 1.22 13.73 -2.27
CA GLU A 154 0.21 13.11 -3.14
C GLU A 154 -0.78 12.31 -2.29
N ILE A 155 -2.03 12.75 -2.20
CA ILE A 155 -3.06 12.08 -1.38
C ILE A 155 -3.90 11.09 -2.18
N GLY A 156 -3.96 11.24 -3.50
CA GLY A 156 -4.62 10.28 -4.38
C GLY A 156 -4.61 10.67 -5.84
N ASN A 157 -5.05 9.73 -6.66
CA ASN A 157 -4.97 9.75 -8.10
C ASN A 157 -6.32 9.39 -8.75
N LEU A 158 -6.72 10.13 -9.78
CA LEU A 158 -7.90 9.87 -10.60
C LEU A 158 -7.49 9.60 -12.04
N VAL A 159 -7.69 8.37 -12.51
CA VAL A 159 -7.35 7.90 -13.85
C VAL A 159 -8.60 7.82 -14.73
N ASN A 160 -8.54 8.45 -15.91
CA ASN A 160 -9.50 8.23 -16.99
C ASN A 160 -9.03 7.02 -17.81
N THR A 161 -9.39 5.86 -17.31
CA THR A 161 -8.89 4.55 -17.73
C THR A 161 -9.57 4.09 -19.01
N MET A 162 -8.76 3.72 -20.00
CA MET A 162 -9.22 3.24 -21.32
C MET A 162 -10.14 4.23 -22.07
N GLN A 163 -10.17 5.51 -21.64
CA GLN A 163 -11.03 6.58 -22.14
C GLN A 163 -12.54 6.39 -21.91
N HIS A 164 -12.97 5.27 -21.32
CA HIS A 164 -14.39 4.98 -21.07
C HIS A 164 -14.71 4.61 -19.63
N SER A 165 -13.69 4.38 -18.81
CA SER A 165 -13.81 3.95 -17.43
C SER A 165 -13.07 4.91 -16.50
N THR A 166 -13.37 4.83 -15.21
CA THR A 166 -12.74 5.62 -14.17
C THR A 166 -12.11 4.68 -13.15
N ASP A 167 -10.88 4.95 -12.77
CA ASP A 167 -10.15 4.30 -11.67
C ASP A 167 -9.62 5.39 -10.74
N VAL A 168 -10.03 5.35 -9.47
CA VAL A 168 -9.58 6.32 -8.47
C VAL A 168 -8.97 5.59 -7.30
N GLY A 169 -7.84 6.10 -6.80
CA GLY A 169 -7.15 5.54 -5.64
C GLY A 169 -6.58 6.64 -4.74
N PHE A 170 -7.04 6.67 -3.50
CA PHE A 170 -6.51 7.51 -2.42
C PHE A 170 -6.01 6.63 -1.29
N GLY A 171 -4.84 6.95 -0.74
CA GLY A 171 -4.34 6.25 0.45
C GLY A 171 -5.11 6.72 1.69
N LEU A 172 -5.83 5.82 2.37
CA LEU A 172 -6.58 6.17 3.59
C LEU A 172 -5.66 6.77 4.65
N GLU A 173 -4.50 6.17 4.85
CA GLU A 173 -3.49 6.63 5.81
C GLU A 173 -2.93 8.00 5.44
N ARG A 174 -2.75 8.30 4.14
CA ARG A 174 -2.30 9.63 3.67
C ARG A 174 -3.38 10.68 3.85
N LEU A 175 -4.64 10.36 3.54
CA LEU A 175 -5.77 11.26 3.83
C LEU A 175 -5.82 11.59 5.32
N LEU A 176 -5.66 10.58 6.18
CA LEU A 176 -5.68 10.80 7.63
C LEU A 176 -4.45 11.59 8.11
N GLN A 177 -3.27 11.37 7.52
CA GLN A 177 -2.08 12.16 7.79
C GLN A 177 -2.34 13.65 7.61
N VAL A 178 -3.01 14.03 6.52
CA VAL A 178 -3.36 15.44 6.26
C VAL A 178 -4.43 15.92 7.25
N VAL A 179 -5.51 15.18 7.42
CA VAL A 179 -6.62 15.55 8.33
C VAL A 179 -6.13 15.74 9.77
N GLU A 180 -5.20 14.91 10.24
CA GLU A 180 -4.63 15.00 11.58
C GLU A 180 -3.40 15.92 11.66
N SER A 181 -3.05 16.58 10.56
CA SER A 181 -1.90 17.49 10.46
C SER A 181 -0.59 16.86 10.93
N LYS A 182 -0.35 15.61 10.52
CA LYS A 182 0.84 14.84 10.89
C LYS A 182 1.95 14.98 9.86
N SER A 183 3.17 15.14 10.36
CA SER A 183 4.36 15.20 9.50
C SER A 183 4.71 13.84 8.90
N ARG A 184 4.36 12.75 9.59
CA ARG A 184 4.60 11.39 9.16
C ARG A 184 3.31 10.56 9.17
N ILE A 185 3.22 9.63 8.23
CA ILE A 185 2.04 8.76 8.10
C ILE A 185 1.87 7.83 9.32
N ASP A 186 2.97 7.37 9.91
CA ASP A 186 3.02 6.48 11.07
C ASP A 186 2.79 7.18 12.41
N GLU A 187 2.54 8.49 12.39
CA GLU A 187 2.14 9.30 13.56
C GLU A 187 0.61 9.51 13.66
N THR A 188 -0.14 9.01 12.67
CA THR A 188 -1.60 9.10 12.67
C THR A 188 -2.21 8.18 13.73
N SER A 189 -3.47 8.46 14.08
CA SER A 189 -4.24 7.68 15.06
C SER A 189 -4.45 6.21 14.68
N LEU A 190 -4.19 5.82 13.42
CA LEU A 190 -4.26 4.42 12.96
C LEU A 190 -3.11 3.54 13.46
N PHE A 191 -2.02 4.14 13.94
CA PHE A 191 -0.82 3.40 14.34
C PHE A 191 -0.65 3.41 15.85
N ASP A 192 -0.24 2.26 16.40
CA ASP A 192 0.12 2.16 17.82
C ASP A 192 1.42 2.94 18.09
N GLN A 193 1.25 4.10 18.72
CA GLN A 193 2.36 5.02 18.99
C GLN A 193 3.35 4.48 20.03
N SER A 194 3.01 3.43 20.79
CA SER A 194 3.92 2.76 21.73
C SER A 194 5.03 1.98 21.02
N LEU A 195 4.83 1.63 19.74
CA LEU A 195 5.78 0.91 18.93
C LEU A 195 6.79 1.85 18.26
N ARG A 196 7.99 1.33 17.98
CA ARG A 196 8.99 2.04 17.16
C ARG A 196 8.49 2.22 15.71
N PRO A 197 8.89 3.28 15.00
CA PRO A 197 8.36 3.62 13.66
C PRO A 197 8.20 2.45 12.68
N ILE A 198 9.25 1.66 12.46
CA ILE A 198 9.19 0.50 11.54
C ILE A 198 8.19 -0.57 12.03
N LEU A 199 8.12 -0.79 13.34
CA LEU A 199 7.20 -1.78 13.91
C LEU A 199 5.74 -1.38 13.69
N ARG A 200 5.43 -0.08 13.73
CA ARG A 200 4.06 0.43 13.52
C ARG A 200 3.45 -0.05 12.21
N ASP A 201 4.25 -0.06 11.14
CA ASP A 201 3.84 -0.59 9.84
C ASP A 201 3.85 -2.13 9.83
N HIS A 202 4.99 -2.74 10.19
CA HIS A 202 5.16 -4.18 10.01
C HIS A 202 4.20 -5.02 10.85
N VAL A 203 3.78 -4.57 12.04
CA VAL A 203 2.77 -5.31 12.81
C VAL A 203 1.41 -5.29 12.11
N ARG A 204 1.03 -4.18 11.44
CA ARG A 204 -0.20 -4.12 10.65
C ARG A 204 -0.13 -5.07 9.45
N PHE A 205 1.02 -5.11 8.76
CA PHE A 205 1.27 -6.08 7.69
C PHE A 205 1.17 -7.53 8.17
N LEU A 206 1.76 -7.87 9.31
CA LEU A 206 1.70 -9.22 9.88
C LEU A 206 0.27 -9.60 10.30
N THR A 207 -0.47 -8.65 10.90
CA THR A 207 -1.89 -8.82 11.24
C THR A 207 -2.71 -9.16 9.99
N ILE A 208 -2.63 -8.36 8.92
CA ILE A 208 -3.44 -8.63 7.71
C ILE A 208 -3.04 -9.95 7.04
N CYS A 209 -1.75 -10.34 7.09
CA CYS A 209 -1.31 -11.66 6.61
C CYS A 209 -1.89 -12.79 7.45
N TYR A 210 -1.95 -12.65 8.77
CA TYR A 210 -2.56 -13.62 9.68
C TYR A 210 -4.05 -13.79 9.38
N GLU A 211 -4.78 -12.69 9.23
CA GLU A 211 -6.21 -12.70 8.88
C GLU A 211 -6.47 -13.38 7.52
N ASN A 212 -5.56 -13.21 6.57
CA ASN A 212 -5.59 -13.84 5.25
C ASN A 212 -4.96 -15.26 5.21
N LYS A 213 -4.58 -15.81 6.37
CA LYS A 213 -3.98 -17.16 6.52
C LYS A 213 -2.69 -17.36 5.71
N ILE A 214 -1.86 -16.32 5.65
CA ILE A 214 -0.56 -16.32 4.96
C ILE A 214 0.54 -16.45 6.02
N GLU A 215 0.96 -17.68 6.30
CA GLU A 215 1.93 -17.98 7.36
C GLU A 215 3.39 -17.65 6.97
N PRO A 216 4.29 -17.40 7.94
CA PRO A 216 5.72 -17.30 7.68
C PRO A 216 6.28 -18.56 7.00
N GLY A 217 7.12 -18.39 5.98
CA GLY A 217 7.72 -19.51 5.27
C GLY A 217 8.82 -19.11 4.28
N ASN A 218 9.18 -20.03 3.39
CA ASN A 218 10.38 -19.90 2.56
C ASN A 218 10.12 -19.42 1.12
N LYS A 219 8.86 -19.34 0.67
CA LYS A 219 8.51 -19.09 -0.73
C LYS A 219 7.41 -18.03 -0.87
N LYS A 220 7.38 -17.33 -2.01
CA LYS A 220 6.31 -16.42 -2.46
C LYS A 220 5.86 -15.44 -1.35
N ARG A 221 4.58 -15.47 -0.94
CA ARG A 221 4.03 -14.56 0.08
C ARG A 221 4.59 -14.87 1.47
N ASN A 222 4.63 -16.16 1.82
CA ASN A 222 5.12 -16.66 3.10
C ASN A 222 6.57 -16.21 3.36
N TYR A 223 7.35 -16.10 2.28
CA TYR A 223 8.69 -15.52 2.31
C TYR A 223 8.73 -14.10 2.88
N VAL A 224 7.86 -13.23 2.37
CA VAL A 224 7.75 -11.83 2.79
C VAL A 224 7.31 -11.75 4.24
N VAL A 225 6.31 -12.56 4.63
CA VAL A 225 5.82 -12.65 6.02
C VAL A 225 6.95 -13.04 6.97
N ARG A 226 7.71 -14.08 6.64
CA ARG A 226 8.88 -14.47 7.43
C ARG A 226 9.88 -13.32 7.49
N ARG A 227 10.28 -12.72 6.37
CA ARG A 227 11.27 -11.62 6.33
C ARG A 227 10.86 -10.47 7.25
N LEU A 228 9.60 -10.03 7.21
CA LEU A 228 9.13 -8.91 8.02
C LEU A 228 8.97 -9.28 9.51
N LEU A 229 8.50 -10.49 9.83
CA LEU A 229 8.48 -10.99 11.21
C LEU A 229 9.90 -10.99 11.82
N ARG A 230 10.89 -11.45 11.05
CA ARG A 230 12.30 -11.46 11.45
C ARG A 230 12.85 -10.05 11.69
N LYS A 231 12.54 -9.11 10.80
CA LYS A 231 12.89 -7.69 10.97
C LYS A 231 12.30 -7.14 12.29
N CYS A 232 11.02 -7.43 12.58
CA CYS A 232 10.38 -7.02 13.82
C CYS A 232 11.11 -7.56 15.07
N LEU A 233 11.42 -8.86 15.09
CA LEU A 233 12.10 -9.50 16.23
C LEU A 233 13.53 -9.02 16.45
N ARG A 234 14.17 -8.46 15.42
CA ARG A 234 15.49 -7.81 15.55
C ARG A 234 15.38 -6.41 16.14
N ILE A 235 14.31 -5.69 15.83
CA ILE A 235 14.03 -4.35 16.37
C ILE A 235 13.57 -4.43 17.82
N ASP A 236 12.76 -5.44 18.15
CA ASP A 236 12.26 -5.73 19.49
C ASP A 236 12.15 -7.25 19.71
N SER A 237 13.11 -7.82 20.43
CA SER A 237 13.10 -9.24 20.80
C SER A 237 11.99 -9.61 21.79
N GLY A 238 11.42 -8.62 22.47
CA GLY A 238 10.33 -8.74 23.44
C GLY A 238 8.93 -8.61 22.84
N LEU A 239 8.81 -8.43 21.51
CA LEU A 239 7.53 -8.27 20.82
C LEU A 239 6.55 -9.39 21.21
N SER A 240 5.34 -8.99 21.60
CA SER A 240 4.25 -9.85 22.06
C SER A 240 2.93 -9.06 22.12
N GLY A 241 1.81 -9.74 22.35
CA GLY A 241 0.50 -9.11 22.49
C GLY A 241 -0.26 -8.96 21.17
N PHE A 242 0.15 -9.70 20.13
CA PHE A 242 -0.48 -9.67 18.82
C PHE A 242 -1.20 -10.98 18.51
N ILE A 243 -2.13 -10.94 17.56
CA ILE A 243 -2.88 -12.13 17.12
C ILE A 243 -1.98 -13.24 16.52
N PHE A 244 -0.76 -12.89 16.14
CA PHE A 244 0.27 -13.76 15.56
C PHE A 244 1.39 -14.12 16.55
N ASP A 245 1.14 -14.06 17.87
CA ASP A 245 2.12 -14.42 18.91
C ASP A 245 2.62 -15.87 18.80
N ASP A 246 1.83 -16.77 18.21
CA ASP A 246 2.22 -18.14 17.87
C ASP A 246 3.35 -18.15 16.81
N TRP A 247 3.29 -17.26 15.81
CA TRP A 247 4.35 -17.09 14.82
C TRP A 247 5.63 -16.53 15.46
N ILE A 248 5.50 -15.55 16.37
CA ILE A 248 6.63 -15.00 17.12
C ILE A 248 7.32 -16.10 17.91
N SER A 249 6.56 -16.90 18.65
CA SER A 249 7.08 -17.97 19.50
C SER A 249 7.80 -19.04 18.67
N SER A 250 7.18 -19.46 17.56
CA SER A 250 7.76 -20.44 16.64
C SER A 250 9.04 -19.92 15.98
N GLU A 251 9.06 -18.67 15.55
CA GLU A 251 10.22 -18.07 14.88
C GLU A 251 11.41 -17.85 15.82
N LYS A 252 11.16 -17.53 17.10
CA LYS A 252 12.23 -17.47 18.12
C LYS A 252 12.91 -18.83 18.31
N GLN A 253 12.15 -19.92 18.34
CA GLN A 253 12.70 -21.28 18.46
C GLN A 253 13.53 -21.66 17.22
N LEU A 254 12.98 -21.42 16.02
CA LEU A 254 13.65 -21.72 14.76
C LEU A 254 14.94 -20.89 14.60
N LEU A 255 14.97 -19.65 15.07
CA LEU A 255 16.17 -18.82 15.02
C LEU A 255 17.37 -19.47 15.73
N GLU A 256 17.15 -20.05 16.90
CA GLU A 256 18.24 -20.69 17.64
C GLU A 256 18.89 -21.82 16.83
N GLU A 257 18.08 -22.60 16.12
CA GLU A 257 18.54 -23.68 15.24
C GLU A 257 19.30 -23.13 14.03
N ARG A 258 18.78 -22.06 13.40
CA ARG A 258 19.42 -21.37 12.28
C ARG A 258 20.78 -20.79 12.66
N LEU A 259 20.90 -20.17 13.84
CA LEU A 259 22.18 -19.66 14.35
C LEU A 259 23.16 -20.79 14.67
N LYS A 260 22.69 -21.92 15.21
CA LYS A 260 23.53 -23.11 15.43
C LYS A 260 24.08 -23.64 14.11
N LEU A 261 23.25 -23.71 13.07
CA LEU A 261 23.68 -24.09 11.71
C LEU A 261 24.68 -23.09 11.13
N GLY A 262 24.37 -21.78 11.24
CA GLY A 262 25.24 -20.70 10.79
C GLY A 262 26.64 -20.77 11.38
N ARG A 263 26.76 -20.97 12.70
CA ARG A 263 28.06 -21.12 13.40
C ARG A 263 28.88 -22.31 12.89
N ARG A 264 28.23 -23.40 12.45
CA ARG A 264 28.93 -24.56 11.89
C ARG A 264 29.45 -24.28 10.47
N LEU A 265 28.70 -23.51 9.70
CA LEU A 265 29.00 -23.23 8.29
C LEU A 265 29.92 -22.02 8.09
N ILE A 266 29.97 -21.08 9.04
CA ILE A 266 30.63 -19.77 8.87
C ILE A 266 32.10 -19.87 8.46
N ARG A 267 32.83 -20.86 9.02
CA ARG A 267 34.25 -21.08 8.72
C ARG A 267 34.50 -21.50 7.27
N LYS A 268 33.56 -22.22 6.66
CA LYS A 268 33.68 -22.77 5.30
C LYS A 268 33.07 -21.89 4.23
N HIS A 269 32.13 -21.02 4.61
CA HIS A 269 31.29 -20.26 3.69
C HIS A 269 31.35 -18.75 3.98
N ARG A 270 32.46 -18.26 4.53
CA ARG A 270 32.63 -16.85 4.93
C ARG A 270 32.53 -15.89 3.74
N ASP A 271 32.93 -16.36 2.58
CA ASP A 271 32.92 -15.69 1.27
C ASP A 271 31.52 -15.61 0.65
N LYS A 272 30.55 -16.37 1.16
CA LYS A 272 29.18 -16.37 0.63
C LYS A 272 28.46 -15.06 0.95
N ASP A 273 27.63 -14.65 0.00
CA ASP A 273 26.78 -13.47 0.06
C ASP A 273 25.57 -13.69 0.98
N ASP A 274 24.87 -12.59 1.27
CA ASP A 274 23.73 -12.60 2.18
C ASP A 274 22.57 -13.44 1.65
N GLN A 275 22.40 -13.49 0.33
CA GLN A 275 21.38 -14.30 -0.31
C GLN A 275 21.60 -15.79 -0.04
N TRP A 276 22.84 -16.27 -0.21
CA TRP A 276 23.18 -17.67 0.07
C TRP A 276 22.95 -18.03 1.54
N TRP A 277 23.34 -17.15 2.47
CA TRP A 277 23.14 -17.37 3.91
C TRP A 277 21.67 -17.42 4.28
N TRP A 278 20.89 -16.55 3.66
CA TRP A 278 19.47 -16.49 3.86
C TRP A 278 18.73 -17.71 3.25
N GLU A 279 19.11 -18.16 2.05
CA GLU A 279 18.54 -19.36 1.42
C GLU A 279 18.94 -20.65 2.14
N SER A 280 20.20 -20.74 2.58
CA SER A 280 20.77 -21.95 3.18
C SER A 280 20.46 -22.09 4.66
N CYS A 281 20.43 -20.98 5.40
CA CYS A 281 20.30 -20.95 6.86
C CYS A 281 19.13 -20.10 7.35
N GLY A 282 18.48 -19.29 6.51
CA GLY A 282 17.44 -18.36 6.96
C GLY A 282 17.96 -17.23 7.84
N LEU A 283 19.24 -16.86 7.70
CA LEU A 283 19.88 -15.81 8.49
C LEU A 283 19.86 -14.48 7.74
N LEU A 284 19.51 -13.41 8.45
CA LEU A 284 19.55 -12.05 7.93
C LEU A 284 21.01 -11.55 7.79
N PRO A 285 21.28 -10.57 6.90
CA PRO A 285 22.62 -9.99 6.72
C PRO A 285 23.31 -9.60 8.02
N GLU A 286 22.58 -8.98 8.94
CA GLU A 286 23.10 -8.51 10.22
C GLU A 286 23.47 -9.67 11.15
N GLU A 287 22.74 -10.78 11.09
CA GLU A 287 23.01 -11.99 11.88
C GLU A 287 24.25 -12.71 11.35
N VAL A 288 24.41 -12.74 10.02
CA VAL A 288 25.62 -13.24 9.38
C VAL A 288 26.82 -12.38 9.76
N LYS A 289 26.67 -11.05 9.79
CA LYS A 289 27.73 -10.13 10.22
C LYS A 289 28.15 -10.41 11.66
N GLU A 290 27.21 -10.52 12.60
CA GLU A 290 27.48 -10.90 13.99
C GLU A 290 28.19 -12.26 14.12
N LEU A 291 27.88 -13.21 13.24
CA LEU A 291 28.56 -14.51 13.19
C LEU A 291 29.98 -14.40 12.61
N LYS A 292 30.24 -13.47 11.69
CA LYS A 292 31.56 -13.25 11.07
C LYS A 292 32.53 -12.49 11.98
N GLU A 293 32.01 -11.76 12.97
CA GLU A 293 32.75 -10.98 13.96
C GLU A 293 33.16 -11.80 15.21
N LYS A 294 32.51 -12.95 15.46
CA LYS A 294 32.81 -13.88 16.56
C LYS A 294 33.76 -15.00 16.14
#